data_AF-A0AB39AKY1-F1
#
_entry.id   AF-A0AB39AKY1-F1
#
_cell.length_a   1.000
_cell.length_b   1.000
_cell.length_c   1.000
_cell.angle_alpha   90.00
_cell.angle_beta   90.00
_cell.angle_gamma   90.00
#
_symmetry.space_group_name_H-M   'P 1'
#
loop_
_entity.id
_entity.type
_entity.pdbx_description
1 polymer ?
#
loop_
_entity_poly.entity_id
_entity_poly.type
_entity_poly.pdbx_seq_one_letter_code
_entity_poly.pdbx_strand_id
1 'polypeptide(L)'
;MALKQRVAVPTAPSFIFQELVPKATFELFNDTPLFLIHLFDDRALRMLQKLRDTFGPCTVNNWYFGGANQYRGYRPLDCTIGAKRSQHKLGKAFDCSFKNYTAQQVRDYVLTHPQEFPYITAIEGQVSWFHFDVRTPTWTGIKVFNP
;
A
#
# COMPACT_ATOMS: atom_id res chain seq x y z
N MET A 1 10.88 28.97 0.93
CA MET A 1 10.09 27.72 0.78
C MET A 1 11.07 26.61 0.45
N ALA A 2 11.30 25.65 1.35
CA ALA A 2 12.10 24.48 1.00
C ALA A 2 11.38 23.71 -0.12
N LEU A 3 12.09 23.42 -1.21
CA LEU A 3 11.61 22.51 -2.26
C LEU A 3 11.20 21.20 -1.57
N LYS A 4 9.90 20.87 -1.61
CA LYS A 4 9.41 19.60 -1.07
C LYS A 4 10.00 18.49 -1.93
N GLN A 5 11.07 17.86 -1.42
CA GLN A 5 11.77 16.81 -2.13
C GLN A 5 10.81 15.63 -2.37
N ARG A 6 10.51 15.38 -3.64
CA ARG A 6 9.77 14.20 -4.08
C ARG A 6 10.81 13.13 -4.36
N VAL A 7 10.88 12.13 -3.48
CA VAL A 7 11.76 10.97 -3.70
C VAL A 7 10.87 9.84 -4.21
N ALA A 8 11.11 9.45 -5.46
CA ALA A 8 10.43 8.30 -6.06
C ALA A 8 10.83 7.01 -5.32
N VAL A 9 9.88 6.09 -5.20
CA VAL A 9 10.11 4.79 -4.57
C VAL A 9 10.70 3.85 -5.62
N PRO A 10 11.95 3.36 -5.49
CA PRO A 10 12.64 2.69 -6.61
C PRO A 10 11.89 1.49 -7.23
N THR A 11 11.23 0.68 -6.42
CA THR A 11 10.50 -0.53 -6.86
C THR A 11 9.02 -0.27 -7.13
N ALA A 12 8.56 0.96 -6.86
CA ALA A 12 7.23 1.46 -7.20
C ALA A 12 7.33 2.92 -7.69
N PRO A 13 8.01 3.18 -8.83
CA PRO A 13 8.41 4.53 -9.26
C PRO A 13 7.24 5.47 -9.57
N SER A 14 6.01 4.96 -9.69
CA SER A 14 4.81 5.78 -9.80
C SER A 14 4.37 6.43 -8.48
N PHE A 15 5.04 6.13 -7.38
CA PHE A 15 4.74 6.63 -6.04
C PHE A 15 5.92 7.38 -5.43
N ILE A 16 5.60 8.31 -4.54
CA ILE A 16 6.56 8.96 -3.64
C ILE A 16 6.35 8.48 -2.21
N PHE A 17 7.37 8.57 -1.35
CA PHE A 17 7.27 8.10 0.04
C PHE A 17 6.12 8.74 0.83
N GLN A 18 5.77 9.99 0.55
CA GLN A 18 4.67 10.68 1.21
C GLN A 18 3.31 10.00 0.95
N GLU A 19 3.16 9.26 -0.14
CA GLU A 19 1.97 8.44 -0.42
C GLU A 19 2.00 7.11 0.34
N LEU A 20 3.17 6.64 0.79
CA LEU A 20 3.33 5.30 1.36
C LEU A 20 3.55 5.30 2.87
N VAL A 21 4.03 6.40 3.48
CA VAL A 21 4.24 6.51 4.93
C VAL A 21 3.37 7.63 5.54
N PRO A 22 3.07 7.60 6.84
CA PRO A 22 2.43 8.71 7.53
C PRO A 22 3.31 9.95 7.57
N LYS A 23 2.69 11.12 7.78
CA LYS A 23 3.39 12.41 7.81
C LYS A 23 4.54 12.43 8.82
N ALA A 24 4.28 11.99 10.06
CA ALA A 24 5.30 11.98 11.12
C ALA A 24 6.50 11.09 10.77
N THR A 25 6.27 9.93 10.15
CA THR A 25 7.35 9.04 9.70
C THR A 25 8.17 9.69 8.58
N PHE A 26 7.52 10.34 7.62
CA PHE A 26 8.24 11.07 6.57
C PHE A 26 9.04 12.25 7.13
N GLU A 27 8.46 13.04 8.04
CA GLU A 27 9.15 14.19 8.65
C GLU A 27 10.39 13.76 9.46
N LEU A 28 10.36 12.58 10.09
CA LEU A 28 11.47 12.04 10.86
C LEU A 28 12.62 11.48 10.00
N PHE A 29 12.34 10.98 8.79
CA PHE A 29 13.33 10.22 8.00
C PHE A 29 13.48 10.68 6.54
N ASN A 30 12.96 11.86 6.18
CA ASN A 30 13.02 12.35 4.79
C ASN A 30 14.44 12.63 4.27
N ASP A 31 15.39 12.86 5.18
CA ASP A 31 16.82 12.99 4.90
C ASP A 31 17.49 11.64 4.60
N THR A 32 16.82 10.53 4.93
CA THR A 32 17.32 9.16 4.79
C THR A 32 16.34 8.28 3.99
N PRO A 33 16.20 8.48 2.67
CA PRO A 33 15.30 7.66 1.83
C PRO A 33 15.59 6.16 1.88
N LEU A 34 16.85 5.78 2.15
CA LEU A 34 17.25 4.39 2.35
C LEU A 34 16.52 3.75 3.54
N PHE A 35 16.31 4.49 4.63
CA PHE A 35 15.56 3.98 5.76
C PHE A 35 14.08 3.79 5.40
N LEU A 36 13.49 4.76 4.71
CA LEU A 36 12.08 4.71 4.29
C LEU A 36 11.78 3.52 3.38
N ILE A 37 12.69 3.16 2.46
CA ILE A 37 12.49 1.97 1.61
C ILE A 37 12.54 0.67 2.42
N HIS A 38 13.39 0.59 3.46
CA HIS A 38 13.51 -0.58 4.32
C HIS A 38 12.32 -0.81 5.25
N LEU A 39 11.37 0.13 5.33
CA LEU A 39 10.10 -0.09 6.01
C LEU A 39 9.19 -1.07 5.25
N PHE A 40 9.45 -1.35 3.98
CA PHE A 40 8.56 -2.08 3.09
C PHE A 40 9.13 -3.43 2.62
N ASP A 41 8.24 -4.39 2.42
CA ASP A 41 8.54 -5.61 1.69
C ASP A 41 8.57 -5.32 0.18
N ASP A 42 9.66 -5.69 -0.49
CA ASP A 42 9.85 -5.48 -1.93
C ASP A 42 8.68 -6.05 -2.76
N ARG A 43 8.13 -7.20 -2.34
CA ARG A 43 7.00 -7.83 -3.03
C ARG A 43 5.74 -6.97 -2.96
N ALA A 44 5.51 -6.32 -1.82
CA ALA A 44 4.36 -5.43 -1.65
C ALA A 44 4.47 -4.20 -2.55
N LEU A 45 5.67 -3.61 -2.64
CA LEU A 45 5.93 -2.47 -3.54
C LEU A 45 5.75 -2.84 -5.02
N ARG A 46 6.27 -4.01 -5.45
CA ARG A 46 6.06 -4.51 -6.81
C ARG A 46 4.59 -4.72 -7.15
N MET A 47 3.80 -5.27 -6.22
CA MET A 47 2.37 -5.45 -6.45
C MET A 47 1.62 -4.11 -6.46
N LEU A 48 2.02 -3.15 -5.61
CA LEU A 48 1.48 -1.80 -5.66
C LEU A 48 1.74 -1.13 -7.02
N GLN A 49 2.96 -1.27 -7.56
CA GLN A 49 3.29 -0.78 -8.90
C GLN A 49 2.49 -1.50 -9.99
N LYS A 50 2.43 -2.83 -9.95
CA LYS A 50 1.64 -3.61 -10.92
C LYS A 50 0.14 -3.23 -10.90
N LEU A 51 -0.43 -2.98 -9.73
CA LEU A 51 -1.80 -2.48 -9.60
C LEU A 51 -1.94 -1.09 -10.25
N ARG A 52 -0.97 -0.19 -10.05
CA ARG A 52 -0.94 1.13 -10.68
C ARG A 52 -0.83 1.04 -12.20
N ASP A 53 -0.05 0.10 -12.72
CA ASP A 53 0.10 -0.13 -14.16
C ASP A 53 -1.19 -0.69 -14.78
N THR A 54 -1.86 -1.62 -14.10
CA THR A 54 -3.09 -2.26 -14.60
C THR A 54 -4.31 -1.34 -14.52
N PHE A 55 -4.50 -0.62 -13.41
CA PHE A 55 -5.74 0.13 -13.14
C PHE A 55 -5.60 1.66 -13.27
N GLY A 56 -4.38 2.15 -13.55
CA GLY A 56 -4.09 3.57 -13.62
C GLY A 56 -4.09 4.23 -12.24
N PRO A 57 -4.39 5.55 -12.16
CA PRO A 57 -4.18 6.32 -10.93
C PRO A 57 -4.79 5.72 -9.67
N CYS A 58 -3.92 5.44 -8.70
CA CYS A 58 -4.21 4.85 -7.39
C CYS A 58 -3.64 5.74 -6.28
N THR A 59 -4.45 6.04 -5.28
CA THR A 59 -4.08 6.77 -4.06
C THR A 59 -3.97 5.81 -2.89
N VAL A 60 -2.86 5.89 -2.15
CA VAL A 60 -2.66 5.19 -0.87
C VAL A 60 -2.91 6.19 0.27
N ASN A 61 -1.90 6.97 0.66
CA ASN A 61 -2.09 8.15 1.51
C ASN A 61 -2.34 9.40 0.66
N ASN A 62 -3.08 10.37 1.20
CA ASN A 62 -3.35 11.64 0.53
C ASN A 62 -3.04 12.89 1.37
N TRP A 63 -2.50 12.74 2.58
CA TRP A 63 -2.13 13.86 3.46
C TRP A 63 -1.20 14.87 2.80
N TYR A 64 -0.29 14.42 1.94
CA TYR A 64 0.64 15.29 1.23
C TYR A 64 -0.05 16.23 0.23
N PHE A 65 -1.22 15.80 -0.27
CA PHE A 65 -2.08 16.55 -1.18
C PHE A 65 -3.24 17.26 -0.45
N GLY A 66 -3.18 17.34 0.89
CA GLY A 66 -4.19 18.01 1.72
C GLY A 66 -5.38 17.13 2.14
N GLY A 67 -5.33 15.82 1.89
CA GLY A 67 -6.37 14.89 2.35
C GLY A 67 -6.16 14.38 3.78
N ALA A 68 -7.10 13.57 4.29
CA ALA A 68 -7.07 13.07 5.67
C ALA A 68 -6.40 11.69 5.84
N ASN A 69 -6.18 10.93 4.76
CA ASN A 69 -5.64 9.58 4.83
C ASN A 69 -4.11 9.60 4.98
N GLN A 70 -3.61 8.98 6.06
CA GLN A 70 -2.18 8.84 6.32
C GLN A 70 -1.73 7.46 6.84
N TYR A 71 -2.67 6.54 7.06
CA TYR A 71 -2.40 5.19 7.61
C TYR A 71 -2.84 4.08 6.64
N ARG A 72 -2.68 4.31 5.33
CA ARG A 72 -3.08 3.36 4.27
C ARG A 72 -1.91 2.60 3.64
N GLY A 73 -0.68 3.05 3.85
CA GLY A 73 0.54 2.31 3.51
C GLY A 73 1.19 1.73 4.77
N TYR A 74 2.41 2.16 5.09
CA TYR A 74 3.05 1.82 6.36
C TYR A 74 2.26 2.36 7.56
N ARG A 75 2.20 1.57 8.65
CA ARG A 75 1.68 2.00 9.95
C ARG A 75 2.75 1.79 11.02
N PRO A 76 3.12 2.82 11.80
CA PRO A 76 3.96 2.66 12.99
C PRO A 76 3.39 1.62 13.96
N LEU A 77 4.25 0.97 14.75
CA LEU A 77 3.83 -0.11 15.65
C LEU A 77 2.84 0.34 16.73
N ASP A 78 2.98 1.58 17.19
CA ASP A 78 2.13 2.29 18.15
C ASP A 78 0.82 2.82 17.55
N CYS A 79 0.65 2.75 16.22
CA CYS A 79 -0.61 3.10 15.57
C CYS A 79 -1.75 2.22 16.10
N THR A 80 -2.81 2.87 16.60
CA THR A 80 -4.00 2.21 17.16
C THR A 80 -5.01 1.77 16.10
N ILE A 81 -4.79 2.11 14.83
CA ILE A 81 -5.69 1.79 13.71
C ILE A 81 -5.41 0.37 13.18
N GLY A 82 -6.45 -0.47 13.21
CA GLY A 82 -6.42 -1.85 12.73
C GLY A 82 -5.84 -2.84 13.74
N ALA A 83 -5.65 -4.08 13.30
CA ALA A 83 -5.21 -5.16 14.17
C ALA A 83 -3.78 -4.97 14.73
N LYS A 84 -3.53 -5.48 15.94
CA LYS A 84 -2.22 -5.45 16.62
C LYS A 84 -1.08 -5.99 15.73
N ARG A 85 -1.34 -7.05 14.96
CA ARG A 85 -0.40 -7.71 14.04
C ARG A 85 -0.71 -7.43 12.55
N SER A 86 -1.29 -6.27 12.26
CA SER A 86 -1.64 -5.87 10.89
C SER A 86 -0.40 -5.88 9.99
N GLN A 87 -0.59 -6.30 8.74
CA GLN A 87 0.48 -6.34 7.74
C GLN A 87 0.99 -4.95 7.33
N HIS A 88 0.20 -3.90 7.51
CA HIS A 88 0.65 -2.51 7.34
C HIS A 88 1.82 -2.16 8.28
N LYS A 89 1.82 -2.72 9.49
CA LYS A 89 2.88 -2.51 10.48
C LYS A 89 4.19 -3.20 10.13
N LEU A 90 4.12 -4.14 9.20
CA LEU A 90 5.26 -4.90 8.69
C LEU A 90 5.65 -4.46 7.27
N GLY A 91 5.07 -3.37 6.75
CA GLY A 91 5.36 -2.89 5.40
C GLY A 91 4.87 -3.83 4.28
N LYS A 92 3.89 -4.68 4.58
CA LYS A 92 3.44 -5.77 3.70
C LYS A 92 2.06 -5.54 3.09
N ALA A 93 1.41 -4.42 3.40
CA ALA A 93 0.03 -4.16 2.97
C ALA A 93 -0.19 -2.71 2.54
N PHE A 94 -1.17 -2.53 1.67
CA PHE A 94 -1.62 -1.24 1.19
C PHE A 94 -3.16 -1.21 1.05
N ASP A 95 -3.75 -0.09 1.42
CA ASP A 95 -5.15 0.24 1.19
C ASP A 95 -5.23 1.22 0.01
N CYS A 96 -5.67 0.72 -1.13
CA CYS A 96 -5.64 1.44 -2.41
C CYS A 96 -7.01 2.01 -2.78
N SER A 97 -7.05 3.25 -3.26
CA SER A 97 -8.23 3.87 -3.87
C SER A 97 -7.93 4.25 -5.31
N PHE A 98 -8.60 3.62 -6.26
CA PHE A 98 -8.39 3.83 -7.69
C PHE A 98 -9.34 4.90 -8.23
N LYS A 99 -8.84 5.74 -9.13
CA LYS A 99 -9.61 6.84 -9.71
C LYS A 99 -10.74 6.35 -10.63
N ASN A 100 -10.46 5.29 -11.41
CA ASN A 100 -11.33 4.83 -12.50
C ASN A 100 -12.05 3.51 -12.18
N TYR A 101 -11.77 2.90 -11.03
CA TYR A 101 -12.28 1.59 -10.65
C TYR A 101 -12.75 1.58 -9.21
N THR A 102 -13.86 0.91 -8.95
CA THR A 102 -14.31 0.61 -7.59
C THR A 102 -13.42 -0.49 -6.98
N ALA A 103 -13.34 -0.53 -5.65
CA ALA A 103 -12.62 -1.60 -4.96
C ALA A 103 -13.13 -3.00 -5.33
N GLN A 104 -14.44 -3.16 -5.57
CA GLN A 104 -15.00 -4.44 -5.96
C GLN A 104 -14.52 -4.88 -7.35
N GLN A 105 -14.54 -3.98 -8.35
CA GLN A 105 -14.03 -4.30 -9.69
C GLN A 105 -12.56 -4.74 -9.66
N VAL A 106 -11.74 -4.09 -8.82
CA VAL A 106 -10.33 -4.47 -8.65
C VAL A 106 -10.20 -5.85 -8.00
N ARG A 107 -10.99 -6.15 -6.96
CA ARG A 107 -11.02 -7.51 -6.36
C ARG A 107 -11.37 -8.58 -7.37
N ASP A 108 -12.45 -8.37 -8.12
CA ASP A 108 -12.95 -9.33 -9.10
C ASP A 108 -11.88 -9.61 -10.17
N TYR A 109 -11.18 -8.57 -10.64
CA TYR A 109 -10.08 -8.72 -11.60
C TYR A 109 -8.90 -9.49 -11.01
N VAL A 110 -8.42 -9.12 -9.82
CA VAL A 110 -7.27 -9.77 -9.16
C VAL A 110 -7.55 -11.26 -8.87
N LEU A 111 -8.78 -11.59 -8.46
CA LEU A 111 -9.18 -12.98 -8.18
C LEU A 111 -9.33 -13.82 -9.46
N THR A 112 -9.66 -13.20 -10.59
CA THR A 112 -9.76 -13.89 -11.89
C THR A 112 -8.42 -13.96 -12.63
N HIS A 113 -7.45 -13.13 -12.26
CA HIS A 113 -6.11 -13.07 -12.85
C HIS A 113 -4.98 -13.21 -11.81
N PRO A 114 -5.01 -14.20 -10.90
CA PRO A 114 -4.04 -14.29 -9.81
C PRO A 114 -2.58 -14.41 -10.28
N GLN A 115 -2.36 -14.97 -11.48
CA GLN A 115 -1.04 -15.07 -12.11
C GLN A 115 -0.38 -13.71 -12.40
N GLU A 116 -1.18 -12.66 -12.58
CA GLU A 116 -0.66 -11.29 -12.78
C GLU A 116 -0.22 -10.63 -11.48
N PHE A 117 -0.66 -11.17 -10.34
CA PHE A 117 -0.41 -10.64 -9.00
C PHE A 117 0.23 -11.70 -8.10
N PRO A 118 1.38 -12.29 -8.51
CA PRO A 118 1.92 -13.52 -7.94
C PRO A 118 2.32 -13.42 -6.45
N TYR A 119 2.46 -12.20 -5.92
CA TYR A 119 2.80 -12.00 -4.51
C TYR A 119 1.62 -11.61 -3.63
N ILE A 120 0.46 -11.29 -4.19
CA ILE A 120 -0.74 -11.02 -3.38
C ILE A 120 -1.21 -12.35 -2.78
N THR A 121 -1.34 -12.41 -1.46
CA THR A 121 -1.75 -13.64 -0.75
C THR A 121 -3.04 -13.45 0.03
N ALA A 122 -3.41 -12.20 0.34
CA ALA A 122 -4.68 -11.88 0.97
C ALA A 122 -5.21 -10.51 0.52
N ILE A 123 -6.54 -10.38 0.50
CA ILE A 123 -7.28 -9.14 0.21
C ILE A 123 -8.46 -8.98 1.19
N GLU A 124 -8.80 -7.75 1.57
CA GLU A 124 -10.02 -7.50 2.36
C GLU A 124 -11.25 -7.43 1.45
N GLY A 125 -12.31 -8.15 1.82
CA GLY A 125 -13.66 -8.00 1.26
C GLY A 125 -14.45 -6.90 1.97
N GLN A 126 -15.57 -6.49 1.37
CA GLN A 126 -16.59 -5.63 1.98
C GLN A 126 -16.10 -4.26 2.51
N VAL A 127 -14.99 -3.74 1.97
CA VAL A 127 -14.51 -2.37 2.23
C VAL A 127 -14.46 -1.54 0.95
N SER A 128 -14.53 -0.21 1.09
CA SER A 128 -14.58 0.73 -0.04
C SER A 128 -13.22 1.01 -0.69
N TRP A 129 -12.13 0.56 -0.09
CA TRP A 129 -10.78 0.53 -0.67
C TRP A 129 -10.40 -0.88 -1.06
N PHE A 130 -9.40 -1.02 -1.93
CA PHE A 130 -8.80 -2.32 -2.23
C PHE A 130 -7.62 -2.54 -1.29
N HIS A 131 -7.81 -3.34 -0.24
CA HIS A 131 -6.71 -3.82 0.59
C HIS A 131 -6.07 -5.04 -0.07
N PHE A 132 -4.75 -5.08 -0.07
CA PHE A 132 -4.00 -6.30 -0.31
C PHE A 132 -2.80 -6.41 0.62
N ASP A 133 -2.33 -7.63 0.84
CA ASP A 133 -1.05 -7.88 1.47
C ASP A 133 -0.32 -9.10 0.92
N VAL A 134 0.96 -9.18 1.25
CA VAL A 134 1.92 -10.21 0.78
C VAL A 134 2.41 -11.10 1.93
N ARG A 135 1.58 -11.27 2.98
CA ARG A 135 1.94 -12.13 4.13
C ARG A 135 2.29 -13.53 3.64
N THR A 136 3.26 -14.17 4.28
CA THR A 136 3.57 -15.58 3.99
C THR A 136 2.35 -16.43 4.36
N PRO A 137 1.68 -17.07 3.39
CA PRO A 137 0.41 -17.73 3.65
C PRO A 137 0.65 -19.16 4.18
N THR A 138 -0.29 -19.65 4.98
CA THR A 138 -0.44 -21.08 5.29
C THR A 138 -1.52 -21.74 4.42
N TRP A 139 -1.91 -21.07 3.33
CA TRP A 139 -2.92 -21.47 2.35
C TRP A 139 -2.37 -21.29 0.94
N THR A 140 -3.09 -21.84 -0.04
CA THR A 140 -2.81 -21.67 -1.46
C THR A 140 -3.74 -20.63 -2.08
N GLY A 141 -3.21 -19.80 -2.98
CA GLY A 141 -3.97 -18.76 -3.68
C GLY A 141 -4.20 -17.50 -2.84
N ILE A 142 -5.14 -16.68 -3.29
CA ILE A 142 -5.50 -15.41 -2.65
C ILE A 142 -6.65 -15.65 -1.67
N LYS A 143 -6.41 -15.38 -0.38
CA LYS A 143 -7.46 -15.45 0.65
C LYS A 143 -8.22 -14.13 0.74
N VAL A 144 -9.54 -14.18 0.60
CA VAL A 144 -10.41 -13.04 0.94
C VAL A 144 -10.79 -13.13 2.42
N PHE A 145 -10.65 -12.03 3.15
CA PHE A 145 -11.06 -11.93 4.56
C PHE A 145 -11.83 -10.63 4.81
N ASN A 146 -12.62 -10.57 5.88
CA ASN A 146 -13.28 -9.34 6.30
C ASN A 146 -12.49 -8.73 7.47
N PRO A 147 -12.35 -7.39 7.53
CA PRO A 147 -11.58 -6.69 8.56
C PRO A 147 -12.19 -6.79 9.97
#